data_AF-A0A2A8D027-F1
#
_entry.id   AF-A0A2A8D027-F1
#
_cell.length_a   1.000
_cell.length_b   1.000
_cell.length_c   1.000
_cell.angle_alpha   90.00
_cell.angle_beta   90.00
_cell.angle_gamma   90.00
#
_symmetry.space_group_name_H-M   'P 1'
#
loop_
_entity.id
_entity.type
_entity.pdbx_description
1 polymer ?
#
loop_
_entity_poly.entity_id
_entity_poly.type
_entity_poly.pdbx_seq_one_letter_code
_entity_poly.pdbx_strand_id
1 'polypeptide(L)'
;MARAVHKIGSTCVPSVPFRTHIGLEQALDAMKTLSMTLSTAVFAVFILFAGCQEAGDADEASTETAENGEVAAEMEDMEQDFEQVFQGIDNDIEALGQEFEQAGEAAGDEMQQEYQEQYQEIQQQRQELDNQMNQLEQASEEEAAELRANIRQNRRELQQNVDRLVLEAAEEQDEFVAAAEERLQRLDSEINELQQQAQMAENEMEAETREEIQELQQQRDELQQQLEQAEQATEEEFAEMRSGLVDGIVEARSETAQALDEMEEGIEPNREMSNPDNQ
;
A
#
# COMPACT_ATOMS: atom_id res chain seq x y z
N MET A 1 69.74 -6.21 -16.51
CA MET A 1 68.63 -5.39 -15.99
C MET A 1 67.97 -6.17 -14.87
N ALA A 2 68.20 -5.76 -13.62
CA ALA A 2 67.75 -6.44 -12.41
C ALA A 2 66.39 -5.88 -11.96
N ARG A 3 65.39 -6.74 -11.76
CA ARG A 3 64.10 -6.37 -11.17
C ARG A 3 64.10 -6.72 -9.68
N ALA A 4 63.93 -5.70 -8.86
CA ALA A 4 63.83 -5.79 -7.42
C ALA A 4 62.42 -6.25 -7.01
N VAL A 5 62.37 -7.24 -6.11
CA VAL A 5 61.17 -7.73 -5.45
C VAL A 5 60.91 -6.85 -4.22
N HIS A 6 59.77 -6.16 -4.17
CA HIS A 6 59.30 -5.47 -2.98
C HIS A 6 58.41 -6.39 -2.13
N LYS A 7 58.74 -6.46 -0.85
CA LYS A 7 58.14 -7.30 0.18
C LYS A 7 57.13 -6.44 0.94
N ILE A 8 55.84 -6.74 0.83
CA ILE A 8 54.78 -6.05 1.58
C ILE A 8 54.63 -6.73 2.94
N GLY A 9 54.74 -5.92 4.00
CA GLY A 9 54.67 -6.36 5.38
C GLY A 9 53.23 -6.60 5.84
N SER A 10 53.05 -7.70 6.55
CA SER A 10 51.81 -8.10 7.23
C SER A 10 51.63 -7.25 8.49
N THR A 11 50.54 -6.49 8.59
CA THR A 11 50.13 -5.80 9.83
C THR A 11 49.01 -6.59 10.51
N CYS A 12 49.26 -7.01 11.75
CA CYS A 12 48.28 -7.68 12.61
C CYS A 12 47.17 -6.71 13.03
N VAL A 13 45.92 -7.14 12.89
CA VAL A 13 44.72 -6.49 13.45
C VAL A 13 44.40 -7.15 14.81
N PRO A 14 44.15 -6.37 15.88
CA PRO A 14 43.77 -6.93 17.17
C PRO A 14 42.30 -7.39 17.19
N SER A 15 42.07 -8.61 17.70
CA SER A 15 40.75 -9.19 17.94
C SER A 15 40.04 -8.50 19.12
N VAL A 16 38.83 -8.01 18.89
CA VAL A 16 37.95 -7.46 19.94
C VAL A 16 37.09 -8.61 20.51
N PRO A 17 36.92 -8.73 21.84
CA PRO A 17 36.16 -9.83 22.43
C PRO A 17 34.64 -9.66 22.22
N PHE A 18 34.03 -10.74 21.74
CA PHE A 18 32.59 -10.98 21.68
C PHE A 18 31.94 -10.73 23.05
N ARG A 19 30.97 -9.81 23.09
CA ARG A 19 30.15 -9.51 24.26
C ARG A 19 28.88 -10.35 24.15
N THR A 20 28.70 -11.27 25.07
CA THR A 20 27.54 -12.15 25.20
C THR A 20 26.24 -11.35 25.35
N HIS A 21 25.27 -11.60 24.47
CA HIS A 21 23.88 -11.18 24.62
C HIS A 21 23.27 -11.80 25.88
N ILE A 22 22.84 -10.96 26.81
CA ILE A 22 22.01 -11.35 27.95
C ILE A 22 20.55 -11.13 27.54
N GLY A 23 19.85 -12.26 27.40
CA GLY A 23 18.41 -12.51 27.44
C GLY A 23 17.43 -11.36 27.22
N LEU A 24 16.89 -11.28 26.00
CA LEU A 24 15.63 -10.56 25.70
C LEU A 24 14.38 -11.42 25.96
N GLU A 25 14.53 -12.74 26.15
CA GLU A 25 13.40 -13.67 26.33
C GLU A 25 12.68 -13.56 27.68
N GLN A 26 13.22 -12.84 28.67
CA GLN A 26 12.54 -12.67 29.97
C GLN A 26 11.60 -11.46 30.05
N ALA A 27 11.57 -10.58 29.04
CA ALA A 27 10.71 -9.39 29.06
C ALA A 27 9.28 -9.68 28.54
N LEU A 28 9.10 -10.68 27.68
CA LEU A 28 7.81 -10.92 27.01
C LEU A 28 6.78 -11.67 27.87
N ASP A 29 7.21 -12.54 28.78
CA ASP A 29 6.29 -13.30 29.65
C ASP A 29 5.66 -12.46 30.79
N ALA A 30 6.24 -11.30 31.10
CA ALA A 30 5.68 -10.40 32.12
C ALA A 30 4.46 -9.59 31.61
N MET A 31 4.28 -9.43 30.30
CA MET A 31 3.20 -8.63 29.73
C MET A 31 1.88 -9.40 29.57
N LYS A 32 1.92 -10.71 29.31
CA LYS A 32 0.69 -11.53 29.12
C LYS A 32 -0.13 -11.75 30.39
N THR A 33 0.45 -11.59 31.57
CA THR A 33 -0.25 -11.85 32.84
C THR A 33 -1.03 -10.65 33.39
N LEU A 34 -0.85 -9.45 32.84
CA LEU A 34 -1.57 -8.23 33.28
C LEU A 34 -2.91 -7.99 32.56
N SER A 35 -3.11 -8.52 31.35
CA SER A 35 -4.35 -8.31 30.58
C SER A 35 -5.53 -9.17 31.04
N MET A 36 -5.29 -10.31 31.71
CA MET A 36 -6.32 -11.34 31.90
C MET A 36 -7.17 -11.23 33.19
N THR A 37 -7.12 -10.13 33.95
CA THR A 37 -7.81 -10.03 35.26
C THR A 37 -8.79 -8.86 35.43
N LEU A 38 -9.13 -8.13 34.38
CA LEU A 38 -10.07 -7.00 34.45
C LEU A 38 -11.38 -7.23 33.65
N SER A 39 -11.97 -8.42 33.71
CA SER A 39 -13.26 -8.70 33.04
C SER A 39 -14.23 -9.52 33.88
N THR A 40 -14.41 -9.14 35.15
CA THR A 40 -15.48 -9.71 36.00
C THR A 40 -15.92 -8.71 37.08
N ALA A 41 -16.87 -7.84 36.74
CA ALA A 41 -17.78 -7.07 37.60
C ALA A 41 -18.35 -5.92 36.73
N VAL A 42 -19.63 -5.57 36.63
CA VAL A 42 -20.76 -5.73 37.55
C VAL A 42 -22.02 -5.18 36.83
N PHE A 43 -23.15 -5.89 36.99
CA PHE A 43 -24.56 -5.43 36.91
C PHE A 43 -25.11 -4.96 35.55
N ALA A 44 -26.02 -5.66 34.89
CA ALA A 44 -27.37 -6.06 35.32
C ALA A 44 -28.21 -4.91 35.89
N VAL A 45 -28.83 -4.11 35.02
CA VAL A 45 -30.04 -3.35 35.34
C VAL A 45 -31.11 -3.62 34.28
N PHE A 46 -32.04 -4.47 34.68
CA PHE A 46 -33.35 -4.71 34.08
C PHE A 46 -34.32 -3.64 34.62
N ILE A 47 -34.87 -2.77 33.76
CA ILE A 47 -36.15 -2.06 33.99
C ILE A 47 -36.81 -1.97 32.60
N LEU A 48 -37.67 -2.92 32.20
CA LEU A 48 -39.12 -2.89 32.39
C LEU A 48 -39.78 -1.51 32.15
N PHE A 49 -40.07 -1.21 30.87
CA PHE A 49 -41.24 -0.42 30.51
C PHE A 49 -42.07 -1.17 29.46
N ALA A 50 -43.01 -1.96 29.98
CA ALA A 50 -44.19 -2.39 29.26
C ALA A 50 -45.39 -1.64 29.85
N GLY A 51 -46.13 -0.91 29.02
CA GLY A 51 -47.47 -0.41 29.32
C GLY A 51 -47.69 1.06 29.01
N CYS A 52 -48.19 1.39 27.82
CA CYS A 52 -49.63 1.61 27.59
C CYS A 52 -49.85 2.05 26.14
N GLN A 53 -50.75 1.33 25.50
CA GLN A 53 -51.31 1.62 24.19
C GLN A 53 -52.37 2.72 24.37
N GLU A 54 -52.10 3.92 23.87
CA GLU A 54 -53.14 4.91 23.57
C GLU A 54 -52.97 5.30 22.10
N ALA A 55 -53.96 4.90 21.31
CA ALA A 55 -54.06 5.23 19.91
C ALA A 55 -54.36 6.74 19.77
N GLY A 56 -53.38 7.48 19.26
CA GLY A 56 -53.52 8.86 18.81
C GLY A 56 -52.39 9.16 17.83
N ASP A 57 -52.77 9.48 16.59
CA ASP A 57 -52.01 10.21 15.56
C ASP A 57 -50.52 9.80 15.39
N ALA A 58 -50.11 8.85 14.53
CA ALA A 58 -50.31 8.77 13.09
C ALA A 58 -49.97 10.06 12.32
N ASP A 59 -48.73 10.54 12.46
CA ASP A 59 -47.78 10.92 11.39
C ASP A 59 -46.59 11.65 12.04
N GLU A 60 -45.42 11.65 11.40
CA GLU A 60 -44.12 12.20 11.88
C GLU A 60 -43.24 11.28 12.73
N ALA A 61 -42.92 10.09 12.21
CA ALA A 61 -41.68 9.39 12.55
C ALA A 61 -41.31 8.38 11.45
N SER A 62 -40.91 8.87 10.27
CA SER A 62 -40.25 8.06 9.24
C SER A 62 -39.82 8.93 8.05
N THR A 63 -38.86 9.81 8.29
CA THR A 63 -38.18 10.54 7.19
C THR A 63 -36.67 10.65 7.38
N GLU A 64 -36.07 9.85 8.28
CA GLU A 64 -34.60 9.74 8.47
C GLU A 64 -34.02 8.46 7.83
N THR A 65 -34.76 7.83 6.90
CA THR A 65 -34.34 6.56 6.28
C THR A 65 -34.07 6.69 4.78
N ALA A 66 -34.19 7.91 4.22
CA ALA A 66 -33.96 8.15 2.79
C ALA A 66 -32.54 8.65 2.47
N GLU A 67 -31.88 9.38 3.39
CA GLU A 67 -30.50 9.89 3.17
C GLU A 67 -29.42 8.82 3.41
N ASN A 68 -29.69 7.80 4.25
CA ASN A 68 -28.75 6.68 4.47
C ASN A 68 -28.57 5.74 3.26
N GLY A 69 -29.37 5.87 2.21
CA GLY A 69 -29.28 5.01 1.03
C GLY A 69 -28.11 5.35 0.10
N GLU A 70 -27.70 6.62 0.06
CA GLU A 70 -26.67 7.11 -0.87
C GLU A 70 -25.26 6.84 -0.32
N VAL A 71 -25.05 7.04 0.99
CA VAL A 71 -23.81 6.69 1.69
C VAL A 71 -23.52 5.20 1.64
N ALA A 72 -24.56 4.36 1.71
CA ALA A 72 -24.41 2.91 1.63
C ALA A 72 -23.95 2.44 0.24
N ALA A 73 -24.41 3.08 -0.84
CA ALA A 73 -23.99 2.75 -2.19
C ALA A 73 -22.53 3.19 -2.46
N GLU A 74 -22.14 4.36 -1.96
CA GLU A 74 -20.76 4.85 -2.06
C GLU A 74 -19.79 3.96 -1.27
N MET A 75 -20.20 3.47 -0.10
CA MET A 75 -19.43 2.48 0.65
C MET A 75 -19.30 1.14 -0.10
N GLU A 76 -20.35 0.69 -0.80
CA GLU A 76 -20.32 -0.56 -1.56
C GLU A 76 -19.36 -0.50 -2.77
N ASP A 77 -19.34 0.63 -3.50
CA ASP A 77 -18.39 0.84 -4.60
C ASP A 77 -16.95 0.92 -4.06
N MET A 78 -16.73 1.67 -2.98
CA MET A 78 -15.43 1.76 -2.32
C MET A 78 -14.92 0.39 -1.84
N GLU A 79 -15.79 -0.42 -1.23
CA GLU A 79 -15.45 -1.77 -0.76
C GLU A 79 -15.02 -2.66 -1.95
N GLN A 80 -15.72 -2.59 -3.09
CA GLN A 80 -15.35 -3.36 -4.29
C GLN A 80 -14.00 -2.94 -4.88
N ASP A 81 -13.72 -1.64 -4.94
CA ASP A 81 -12.45 -1.12 -5.44
C ASP A 81 -11.30 -1.53 -4.52
N PHE A 82 -11.50 -1.43 -3.20
CA PHE A 82 -10.53 -1.92 -2.22
C PHE A 82 -10.30 -3.43 -2.34
N GLU A 83 -11.35 -4.24 -2.45
CA GLU A 83 -11.22 -5.68 -2.61
C GLU A 83 -10.38 -6.05 -3.84
N GLN A 84 -10.61 -5.40 -4.99
CA GLN A 84 -9.81 -5.64 -6.19
C GLN A 84 -8.34 -5.27 -5.99
N VAL A 85 -8.07 -4.09 -5.43
CA VAL A 85 -6.69 -3.65 -5.19
C VAL A 85 -6.00 -4.56 -4.17
N PHE A 86 -6.67 -4.94 -3.08
CA PHE A 86 -6.11 -5.84 -2.08
C PHE A 86 -5.87 -7.24 -2.62
N GLN A 87 -6.72 -7.75 -3.51
CA GLN A 87 -6.46 -9.02 -4.21
C GLN A 87 -5.19 -8.92 -5.06
N GLY A 88 -4.97 -7.79 -5.74
CA GLY A 88 -3.72 -7.54 -6.47
C GLY A 88 -2.50 -7.58 -5.55
N ILE A 89 -2.55 -6.83 -4.45
CA ILE A 89 -1.50 -6.78 -3.43
C ILE A 89 -1.27 -8.17 -2.80
N ASP A 90 -2.33 -8.92 -2.49
CA ASP A 90 -2.25 -10.29 -1.97
C ASP A 90 -1.49 -11.21 -2.92
N ASN A 91 -1.83 -11.16 -4.21
CA ASN A 91 -1.19 -11.99 -5.23
C ASN A 91 0.30 -11.64 -5.35
N ASP A 92 0.66 -10.35 -5.28
CA ASP A 92 2.06 -9.91 -5.31
C ASP A 92 2.83 -10.35 -4.06
N ILE A 93 2.23 -10.19 -2.87
CA ILE A 93 2.84 -10.63 -1.61
C ILE A 93 3.02 -12.15 -1.60
N GLU A 94 2.04 -12.91 -2.11
CA GLU A 94 2.15 -14.36 -2.21
C GLU A 94 3.24 -14.79 -3.20
N ALA A 95 3.28 -14.17 -4.38
CA ALA A 95 4.32 -14.41 -5.38
C ALA A 95 5.71 -14.13 -4.78
N LEU A 96 5.86 -12.99 -4.10
CA LEU A 96 7.09 -12.62 -3.42
C LEU A 96 7.49 -13.62 -2.33
N GLY A 97 6.53 -14.12 -1.56
CA GLY A 97 6.78 -15.16 -0.56
C GLY A 97 7.28 -16.47 -1.19
N GLN A 98 6.73 -16.87 -2.34
CA GLN A 98 7.15 -18.07 -3.07
C GLN A 98 8.53 -17.91 -3.71
N GLU A 99 8.83 -16.74 -4.26
CA GLU A 99 10.16 -16.41 -4.80
C GLU A 99 11.20 -16.38 -3.68
N PHE A 100 10.87 -15.78 -2.54
CA PHE A 100 11.76 -15.73 -1.39
C PHE A 100 12.07 -17.11 -0.82
N GLU A 101 11.08 -18.00 -0.73
CA GLU A 101 11.32 -19.37 -0.26
C GLU A 101 12.28 -20.11 -1.20
N GLN A 102 12.22 -19.85 -2.51
CA GLN A 102 13.12 -20.43 -3.51
C GLN A 102 14.51 -19.78 -3.50
N ALA A 103 14.58 -18.45 -3.45
CA ALA A 103 15.82 -17.68 -3.45
C ALA A 103 16.59 -17.84 -2.13
N GLY A 104 15.89 -17.93 -1.00
CA GLY A 104 16.50 -18.11 0.33
C GLY A 104 17.27 -19.41 0.51
N GLU A 105 17.07 -20.43 -0.35
CA GLU A 105 17.93 -21.62 -0.37
C GLU A 105 19.29 -21.35 -1.03
N ALA A 106 19.40 -20.30 -1.85
CA ALA A 106 20.60 -19.90 -2.59
C ALA A 106 21.28 -18.66 -2.00
N ALA A 107 20.52 -17.74 -1.40
CA ALA A 107 20.99 -16.49 -0.82
C ALA A 107 21.72 -16.68 0.52
N GLY A 108 22.65 -15.78 0.84
CA GLY A 108 23.37 -15.78 2.11
C GLY A 108 22.56 -15.20 3.28
N ASP A 109 22.95 -15.55 4.52
CA ASP A 109 22.22 -15.21 5.77
C ASP A 109 21.87 -13.71 5.94
N GLU A 110 22.74 -12.79 5.49
CA GLU A 110 22.50 -11.34 5.65
C GLU A 110 21.40 -10.82 4.72
N MET A 111 21.44 -11.22 3.44
CA MET A 111 20.40 -10.85 2.48
C MET A 111 19.04 -11.42 2.94
N GLN A 112 19.03 -12.69 3.39
CA GLN A 112 17.83 -13.32 3.89
C GLN A 112 17.18 -12.56 5.06
N GLN A 113 17.98 -11.94 5.93
CA GLN A 113 17.47 -11.16 7.05
C GLN A 113 16.81 -9.85 6.59
N GLU A 114 17.46 -9.07 5.70
CA GLU A 114 16.92 -7.80 5.23
C GLU A 114 15.58 -7.99 4.51
N TYR A 115 15.48 -8.99 3.62
CA TYR A 115 14.23 -9.32 2.95
C TYR A 115 13.14 -9.79 3.92
N GLN A 116 13.51 -10.59 4.92
CA GLN A 116 12.55 -11.06 5.92
C GLN A 116 11.99 -9.90 6.76
N GLU A 117 12.81 -8.90 7.08
CA GLU A 117 12.37 -7.68 7.77
C GLU A 117 11.40 -6.87 6.90
N GLN A 118 11.73 -6.62 5.63
CA GLN A 118 10.86 -5.89 4.70
C GLN A 118 9.53 -6.62 4.44
N TYR A 119 9.58 -7.95 4.27
CA TYR A 119 8.36 -8.75 4.11
C TYR A 119 7.45 -8.68 5.35
N GLN A 120 8.03 -8.70 6.55
CA GLN A 120 7.26 -8.54 7.80
C GLN A 120 6.64 -7.15 7.93
N GLU A 121 7.30 -6.10 7.42
CA GLU A 121 6.76 -4.75 7.38
C GLU A 121 5.56 -4.67 6.43
N ILE A 122 5.66 -5.22 5.22
CA ILE A 122 4.56 -5.32 4.25
C ILE A 122 3.34 -6.06 4.86
N GLN A 123 3.58 -7.17 5.56
CA GLN A 123 2.53 -7.93 6.23
C GLN A 123 1.85 -7.11 7.35
N GLN A 124 2.62 -6.32 8.10
CA GLN A 124 2.08 -5.43 9.13
C GLN A 124 1.27 -4.28 8.54
N GLN A 125 1.78 -3.62 7.51
CA GLN A 125 1.07 -2.55 6.79
C GLN A 125 -0.25 -3.07 6.21
N ARG A 126 -0.25 -4.28 5.66
CA ARG A 126 -1.47 -4.92 5.16
C ARG A 126 -2.48 -5.17 6.29
N GLN A 127 -2.02 -5.68 7.43
CA GLN A 127 -2.89 -5.87 8.59
C GLN A 127 -3.42 -4.54 9.13
N GLU A 128 -2.62 -3.48 9.11
CA GLU A 128 -3.05 -2.14 9.52
C GLU A 128 -4.15 -1.61 8.60
N LEU A 129 -3.98 -1.73 7.29
CA LEU A 129 -5.01 -1.38 6.31
C LEU A 129 -6.33 -2.15 6.53
N ASP A 130 -6.26 -3.46 6.77
CA ASP A 130 -7.45 -4.27 7.09
C ASP A 130 -8.17 -3.77 8.35
N ASN A 131 -7.40 -3.40 9.39
CA ASN A 131 -7.97 -2.82 10.60
C ASN A 131 -8.60 -1.44 10.36
N GLN A 132 -8.00 -0.60 9.51
CA GLN A 132 -8.53 0.70 9.14
C GLN A 132 -9.84 0.56 8.35
N MET A 133 -9.93 -0.41 7.43
CA MET A 133 -11.18 -0.70 6.71
C MET A 133 -12.30 -1.13 7.66
N ASN A 134 -12.01 -2.03 8.61
CA ASN A 134 -12.99 -2.45 9.63
C ASN A 134 -13.44 -1.30 10.55
N GLN A 135 -12.57 -0.30 10.76
CA GLN A 135 -12.91 0.91 11.51
C GLN A 135 -13.79 1.86 10.69
N LEU A 136 -13.58 1.93 9.38
CA LEU A 136 -14.34 2.79 8.47
C LEU A 136 -15.84 2.44 8.47
N GLU A 137 -16.18 1.16 8.56
CA GLU A 137 -17.57 0.69 8.67
C GLU A 137 -18.32 1.25 9.90
N GLN A 138 -17.58 1.64 10.95
CA GLN A 138 -18.13 2.07 12.23
C GLN A 138 -17.90 3.56 12.51
N ALA A 139 -17.16 4.24 11.63
CA ALA A 139 -16.78 5.63 11.80
C ALA A 139 -17.97 6.57 11.58
N SER A 140 -17.99 7.70 12.30
CA SER A 140 -18.85 8.83 11.92
C SER A 140 -18.40 9.45 10.59
N GLU A 141 -19.24 10.25 9.93
CA GLU A 141 -18.88 10.88 8.64
C GLU A 141 -17.57 11.69 8.71
N GLU A 142 -17.35 12.46 9.78
CA GLU A 142 -16.12 13.25 9.98
C GLU A 142 -14.89 12.35 10.12
N GLU A 143 -14.99 11.29 10.93
CA GLU A 143 -13.90 10.32 11.14
C GLU A 143 -13.66 9.48 9.86
N ALA A 144 -14.71 9.19 9.10
CA ALA A 144 -14.65 8.40 7.88
C ALA A 144 -13.84 9.12 6.80
N ALA A 145 -13.98 10.44 6.65
CA ALA A 145 -13.20 11.22 5.68
C ALA A 145 -11.69 11.15 5.97
N GLU A 146 -11.28 11.36 7.23
CA GLU A 146 -9.87 11.24 7.64
C GLU A 146 -9.36 9.80 7.45
N LEU A 147 -10.17 8.81 7.81
CA LEU A 147 -9.80 7.41 7.69
C LEU A 147 -9.66 6.97 6.22
N ARG A 148 -10.54 7.41 5.32
CA ARG A 148 -10.43 7.18 3.86
C ARG A 148 -9.12 7.75 3.32
N ALA A 149 -8.76 8.97 3.69
CA ALA A 149 -7.49 9.58 3.27
C ALA A 149 -6.27 8.77 3.76
N ASN A 150 -6.28 8.33 5.02
CA ASN A 150 -5.22 7.48 5.58
C ASN A 150 -5.15 6.12 4.88
N ILE A 151 -6.29 5.49 4.58
CA ILE A 151 -6.34 4.21 3.87
C ILE A 151 -5.76 4.38 2.46
N ARG A 152 -6.14 5.42 1.71
CA ARG A 152 -5.60 5.71 0.37
C ARG A 152 -4.07 5.89 0.43
N GLN A 153 -3.58 6.67 1.39
CA GLN A 153 -2.14 6.87 1.57
C GLN A 153 -1.41 5.56 1.92
N ASN A 154 -1.86 4.85 2.94
CA ASN A 154 -1.25 3.60 3.39
C ASN A 154 -1.26 2.53 2.28
N ARG A 155 -2.31 2.50 1.45
CA ARG A 155 -2.40 1.64 0.27
C ARG A 155 -1.30 1.95 -0.73
N ARG A 156 -1.09 3.23 -1.07
CA ARG A 156 -0.02 3.65 -1.99
C ARG A 156 1.36 3.27 -1.45
N GLU A 157 1.62 3.53 -0.16
CA GLU A 157 2.88 3.15 0.48
C GLU A 157 3.11 1.63 0.46
N LEU A 158 2.07 0.84 0.75
CA LEU A 158 2.14 -0.62 0.67
C LEU A 158 2.45 -1.10 -0.75
N GLN A 159 1.79 -0.54 -1.76
CA GLN A 159 2.03 -0.90 -3.16
C GLN A 159 3.47 -0.57 -3.60
N GLN A 160 3.99 0.61 -3.23
CA GLN A 160 5.38 0.99 -3.51
C GLN A 160 6.37 0.03 -2.85
N ASN A 161 6.15 -0.32 -1.59
CA ASN A 161 7.01 -1.25 -0.85
C ASN A 161 7.00 -2.64 -1.49
N VAL A 162 5.82 -3.13 -1.90
CA VAL A 162 5.68 -4.42 -2.60
C VAL A 162 6.40 -4.40 -3.95
N ASP A 163 6.19 -3.38 -4.78
CA ASP A 163 6.86 -3.28 -6.08
C ASP A 163 8.37 -3.21 -5.97
N ARG A 164 8.85 -2.38 -5.05
CA ARG A 164 10.29 -2.27 -4.77
C ARG A 164 10.85 -3.62 -4.37
N LEU A 165 10.22 -4.29 -3.41
CA LEU A 165 10.71 -5.57 -2.90
C LEU A 165 10.69 -6.66 -3.99
N VAL A 166 9.66 -6.70 -4.85
CA VAL A 166 9.61 -7.64 -5.98
C VAL A 166 10.77 -7.40 -6.94
N LEU A 167 11.00 -6.15 -7.35
CA LEU A 167 12.06 -5.82 -8.30
C LEU A 167 13.47 -6.00 -7.69
N GLU A 168 13.62 -5.74 -6.39
CA GLU A 168 14.87 -5.97 -5.66
C GLU A 168 15.13 -7.47 -5.43
N ALA A 169 14.09 -8.28 -5.22
CA ALA A 169 14.21 -9.73 -5.04
C ALA A 169 14.65 -10.45 -6.32
N ALA A 170 14.34 -9.91 -7.50
CA ALA A 170 14.71 -10.49 -8.79
C ALA A 170 16.21 -10.32 -9.08
N GLU A 171 17.04 -11.26 -8.61
CA GLU A 171 18.50 -11.18 -8.68
C GLU A 171 19.05 -11.26 -10.10
N GLU A 172 18.50 -12.18 -10.90
CA GLU A 172 18.96 -12.44 -12.26
C GLU A 172 18.35 -11.43 -13.25
N GLN A 173 19.10 -11.08 -14.29
CA GLN A 173 18.68 -10.10 -15.29
C GLN A 173 17.35 -10.47 -15.96
N ASP A 174 17.17 -11.74 -16.34
CA ASP A 174 15.95 -12.22 -16.99
C ASP A 174 14.73 -12.14 -16.05
N GLU A 175 14.92 -12.45 -14.76
CA GLU A 175 13.86 -12.38 -13.73
C GLU A 175 13.46 -10.93 -13.48
N PHE A 176 14.45 -10.03 -13.36
CA PHE A 176 14.21 -8.60 -13.20
C PHE A 176 13.46 -8.02 -14.40
N VAL A 177 13.87 -8.37 -15.63
CA VAL A 177 13.20 -7.88 -16.85
C VAL A 177 11.73 -8.34 -16.87
N ALA A 178 11.46 -9.60 -16.57
CA ALA A 178 10.09 -10.11 -16.50
C ALA A 178 9.25 -9.39 -15.44
N ALA A 179 9.79 -9.19 -14.24
CA ALA A 179 9.10 -8.48 -13.17
C ALA A 179 8.83 -7.00 -13.54
N ALA A 180 9.81 -6.32 -14.12
CA ALA A 180 9.69 -4.93 -14.56
C ALA A 180 8.68 -4.77 -15.71
N GLU A 181 8.66 -5.69 -16.69
CA GLU A 181 7.68 -5.69 -17.76
C GLU A 181 6.25 -5.85 -17.22
N GLU A 182 6.04 -6.72 -16.24
CA GLU A 182 4.74 -6.88 -15.59
C GLU A 182 4.29 -5.57 -14.92
N ARG A 183 5.18 -4.88 -14.19
CA ARG A 183 4.85 -3.61 -13.53
C ARG A 183 4.57 -2.50 -14.54
N LEU A 184 5.31 -2.42 -15.65
CA LEU A 184 5.03 -1.47 -16.73
C LEU A 184 3.69 -1.73 -17.41
N GLN A 185 3.28 -3.00 -17.56
CA GLN A 185 1.94 -3.35 -18.07
C GLN A 185 0.80 -2.95 -17.12
N ARG A 186 1.04 -3.02 -15.80
CA ARG A 186 0.10 -2.51 -14.80
C ARG A 186 0.00 -1.00 -14.85
N LEU A 187 1.15 -0.31 -14.88
CA LEU A 187 1.22 1.15 -15.07
C LEU A 187 0.45 1.60 -16.32
N ASP A 188 0.58 0.86 -17.43
CA ASP A 188 -0.22 1.12 -18.63
C ASP A 188 -1.73 1.02 -18.40
N SER A 189 -2.15 0.02 -17.63
CA SER A 189 -3.56 -0.18 -17.31
C SER A 189 -4.09 0.95 -16.43
N GLU A 190 -3.31 1.38 -15.44
CA GLU A 190 -3.62 2.50 -14.53
C GLU A 190 -3.69 3.83 -15.29
N ILE A 191 -2.75 4.11 -16.20
CA ILE A 191 -2.77 5.30 -17.07
C ILE A 191 -4.03 5.30 -17.97
N ASN A 192 -4.40 4.14 -18.51
CA ASN A 192 -5.61 4.01 -19.34
C ASN A 192 -6.90 4.22 -18.53
N GLU A 193 -6.91 3.83 -17.26
CA GLU A 193 -8.01 4.11 -16.34
C GLU A 193 -8.10 5.61 -16.05
N LEU A 194 -6.97 6.24 -15.70
CA LEU A 194 -6.88 7.69 -15.48
C LEU A 194 -7.38 8.48 -16.69
N GLN A 195 -7.03 8.03 -17.90
CA GLN A 195 -7.56 8.59 -19.16
C GLN A 195 -9.07 8.50 -19.31
N GLN A 196 -9.67 7.41 -18.85
CA GLN A 196 -11.12 7.22 -18.90
C GLN A 196 -11.82 8.11 -17.87
N GLN A 197 -11.29 8.20 -16.66
CA GLN A 197 -11.81 9.08 -15.62
C GLN A 197 -11.72 10.56 -16.04
N ALA A 198 -10.58 10.98 -16.61
CA ALA A 198 -10.38 12.33 -17.13
C ALA A 198 -11.42 12.72 -18.20
N GLN A 199 -11.86 11.79 -19.04
CA GLN A 199 -12.90 12.03 -20.05
C GLN A 199 -14.31 12.22 -19.45
N MET A 200 -14.53 11.76 -18.22
CA MET A 200 -15.80 11.89 -17.51
C MET A 200 -15.87 13.15 -16.64
N ALA A 201 -14.72 13.75 -16.30
CA ALA A 201 -14.62 14.94 -15.46
C ALA A 201 -15.02 16.25 -16.18
N GLU A 202 -15.21 17.32 -15.41
CA GLU A 202 -15.53 18.65 -15.94
C GLU A 202 -14.34 19.28 -16.70
N ASN A 203 -14.62 20.23 -17.60
CA ASN A 203 -13.66 20.74 -18.60
C ASN A 203 -12.33 21.29 -18.04
N GLU A 204 -12.30 21.81 -16.80
CA GLU A 204 -11.08 22.40 -16.21
C GLU A 204 -10.15 21.32 -15.67
N MET A 205 -10.69 20.40 -14.86
CA MET A 205 -9.99 19.20 -14.38
C MET A 205 -9.48 18.33 -15.53
N GLU A 206 -10.30 18.17 -16.57
CA GLU A 206 -9.90 17.42 -17.78
C GLU A 206 -8.62 17.98 -18.43
N ALA A 207 -8.39 19.30 -18.40
CA ALA A 207 -7.23 19.89 -19.03
C ALA A 207 -5.93 19.60 -18.25
N GLU A 208 -5.95 19.76 -16.92
CA GLU A 208 -4.81 19.52 -16.04
C GLU A 208 -4.43 18.03 -16.06
N THR A 209 -5.40 17.13 -15.87
CA THR A 209 -5.17 15.68 -15.88
C THR A 209 -4.66 15.18 -17.23
N ARG A 210 -5.06 15.79 -18.35
CA ARG A 210 -4.53 15.42 -19.68
C ARG A 210 -3.04 15.77 -19.83
N GLU A 211 -2.55 16.81 -19.16
CA GLU A 211 -1.12 17.14 -19.15
C GLU A 211 -0.36 16.10 -18.33
N GLU A 212 -0.83 15.76 -17.12
CA GLU A 212 -0.25 14.72 -16.26
C GLU A 212 -0.22 13.35 -16.94
N ILE A 213 -1.32 12.94 -17.59
CA ILE A 213 -1.37 11.70 -18.37
C ILE A 213 -0.29 11.66 -19.46
N GLN A 214 -0.03 12.78 -20.14
CA GLN A 214 1.00 12.83 -21.19
C GLN A 214 2.40 12.67 -20.59
N GLU A 215 2.65 13.29 -19.42
CA GLU A 215 3.91 13.14 -18.70
C GLU A 215 4.11 11.69 -18.24
N LEU A 216 3.09 11.06 -17.64
CA LEU A 216 3.13 9.66 -17.23
C LEU A 216 3.36 8.70 -18.41
N GLN A 217 2.71 8.95 -19.55
CA GLN A 217 2.95 8.17 -20.77
C GLN A 217 4.39 8.29 -21.26
N GLN A 218 4.95 9.51 -21.22
CA GLN A 218 6.35 9.72 -21.58
C GLN A 218 7.29 9.00 -20.61
N GLN A 219 7.07 9.11 -19.31
CA GLN A 219 7.87 8.40 -18.31
C GLN A 219 7.82 6.89 -18.53
N ARG A 220 6.62 6.32 -18.75
CA ARG A 220 6.44 4.89 -19.07
C ARG A 220 7.23 4.49 -20.31
N ASP A 221 7.13 5.27 -21.39
CA ASP A 221 7.86 4.99 -22.64
C ASP A 221 9.39 5.05 -22.43
N GLU A 222 9.88 6.00 -21.63
CA GLU A 222 11.29 6.11 -21.27
C GLU A 222 11.77 4.92 -20.42
N LEU A 223 10.98 4.48 -19.44
CA LEU A 223 11.26 3.29 -18.62
C LEU A 223 11.28 2.02 -19.47
N GLN A 224 10.33 1.86 -20.40
CA GLN A 224 10.31 0.74 -21.33
C GLN A 224 11.59 0.70 -22.18
N GLN A 225 12.05 1.86 -22.68
CA GLN A 225 13.28 1.94 -23.45
C GLN A 225 14.52 1.63 -22.60
N GLN A 226 14.55 2.07 -21.34
CA GLN A 226 15.63 1.73 -20.42
C GLN A 226 15.64 0.24 -20.09
N LEU A 227 14.47 -0.39 -19.97
CA LEU A 227 14.34 -1.82 -19.73
C LEU A 227 14.84 -2.66 -20.92
N GLU A 228 14.50 -2.28 -22.15
CA GLU A 228 15.01 -2.92 -23.38
C GLU A 228 16.54 -2.81 -23.50
N GLN A 229 17.12 -1.70 -23.02
CA GLN A 229 18.57 -1.53 -22.94
C GLN A 229 19.18 -2.41 -21.84
N ALA A 230 18.53 -2.48 -20.68
CA ALA A 230 18.95 -3.32 -19.57
C ALA A 230 18.93 -4.81 -19.95
N GLU A 231 17.96 -5.28 -20.74
CA GLU A 231 17.90 -6.67 -21.25
C GLU A 231 19.13 -7.04 -22.12
N GLN A 232 19.67 -6.06 -22.86
CA GLN A 232 20.81 -6.26 -23.76
C GLN A 232 22.17 -5.93 -23.11
N ALA A 233 22.14 -5.40 -21.88
CA ALA A 233 23.30 -4.92 -21.17
C ALA A 233 24.19 -6.08 -20.71
N THR A 234 25.49 -5.80 -20.53
CA THR A 234 26.34 -6.69 -19.76
C THR A 234 25.93 -6.70 -18.29
N GLU A 235 26.32 -7.73 -17.53
CA GLU A 235 26.00 -7.85 -16.10
C GLU A 235 26.42 -6.62 -15.28
N GLU A 236 27.58 -6.02 -15.61
CA GLU A 236 28.08 -4.79 -14.95
C GLU A 236 27.21 -3.57 -15.27
N GLU A 237 26.86 -3.37 -16.54
CA GLU A 237 25.97 -2.28 -16.97
C GLU A 237 24.55 -2.46 -16.41
N PHE A 238 24.05 -3.70 -16.40
CA PHE A 238 22.76 -4.03 -15.81
C PHE A 238 22.70 -3.67 -14.33
N ALA A 239 23.72 -4.04 -13.55
CA ALA A 239 23.79 -3.70 -12.13
C ALA A 239 23.74 -2.18 -11.86
N GLU A 240 24.33 -1.37 -12.74
CA GLU A 240 24.25 0.10 -12.67
C GLU A 240 22.85 0.64 -13.04
N MET A 241 22.21 0.04 -14.06
CA MET A 241 20.88 0.47 -14.53
C MET A 241 19.75 0.05 -13.59
N ARG A 242 19.89 -1.10 -12.93
CA ARG A 242 18.84 -1.74 -12.13
C ARG A 242 18.22 -0.82 -11.10
N SER A 243 19.03 -0.14 -10.29
CA SER A 243 18.53 0.77 -9.24
C SER A 243 17.71 1.92 -9.83
N GLY A 244 18.13 2.50 -10.96
CA GLY A 244 17.40 3.58 -11.61
C GLY A 244 16.07 3.12 -12.19
N LEU A 245 16.02 1.90 -12.73
CA LEU A 245 14.78 1.29 -13.21
C LEU A 245 13.81 0.98 -12.07
N VAL A 246 14.29 0.45 -10.95
CA VAL A 246 13.48 0.22 -9.74
C VAL A 246 12.83 1.53 -9.29
N ASP A 247 13.65 2.57 -9.08
CA ASP A 247 13.17 3.85 -8.59
C ASP A 247 12.17 4.48 -9.56
N GLY A 248 12.47 4.48 -10.86
CA GLY A 248 11.60 5.07 -11.88
C GLY A 248 10.26 4.34 -12.03
N ILE A 249 10.23 3.00 -11.96
CA ILE A 249 8.98 2.23 -12.03
C ILE A 249 8.12 2.52 -10.78
N VAL A 250 8.72 2.50 -9.59
CA VAL A 250 8.00 2.75 -8.33
C VAL A 250 7.45 4.18 -8.27
N GLU A 251 8.24 5.17 -8.72
CA GLU A 251 7.84 6.58 -8.78
C GLU A 251 6.69 6.79 -9.76
N ALA A 252 6.81 6.30 -11.00
CA ALA A 252 5.75 6.46 -12.02
C ALA A 252 4.42 5.81 -11.60
N ARG A 253 4.44 4.65 -10.94
CA ARG A 253 3.24 4.03 -10.37
C ARG A 253 2.66 4.84 -9.22
N SER A 254 3.50 5.37 -8.34
CA SER A 254 3.05 6.26 -7.26
C SER A 254 2.36 7.51 -7.78
N GLU A 255 2.95 8.17 -8.79
CA GLU A 255 2.38 9.37 -9.40
C GLU A 255 1.04 9.07 -10.07
N THR A 256 0.94 7.94 -10.79
CA THR A 256 -0.32 7.51 -11.42
C THR A 256 -1.40 7.22 -10.38
N ALA A 257 -1.07 6.51 -9.30
CA ALA A 257 -2.01 6.21 -8.23
C ALA A 257 -2.47 7.49 -7.51
N GLN A 258 -1.57 8.45 -7.29
CA GLN A 258 -1.93 9.76 -6.74
C GLN A 258 -2.89 10.52 -7.67
N ALA A 259 -2.61 10.56 -8.98
CA ALA A 259 -3.47 11.22 -9.94
C ALA A 259 -4.87 10.58 -10.03
N LEU A 260 -4.97 9.25 -9.91
CA LEU A 260 -6.25 8.54 -9.81
C LEU A 260 -7.04 8.95 -8.55
N ASP A 261 -6.37 9.01 -7.40
CA ASP A 261 -7.01 9.41 -6.14
C ASP A 261 -7.50 10.88 -6.19
N GLU A 262 -6.72 11.78 -6.78
CA GLU A 262 -7.10 13.20 -6.95
C GLU A 262 -8.29 13.37 -7.90
N MET A 263 -8.36 12.55 -8.96
CA MET A 263 -9.49 12.52 -9.89
C MET A 263 -10.77 12.00 -9.24
N GLU A 264 -10.68 10.95 -8.43
CA GLU A 264 -11.80 10.40 -7.67
C GLU A 264 -12.39 11.46 -6.73
N GLU A 265 -11.53 12.17 -5.98
CA GLU A 265 -11.93 13.26 -5.08
C GLU A 265 -12.56 14.44 -5.83
N GLY A 266 -12.08 14.72 -7.05
CA GLY A 266 -12.56 15.81 -7.89
C GLY A 266 -13.92 15.55 -8.56
N ILE A 267 -14.25 14.28 -8.81
CA ILE A 267 -15.51 13.87 -9.45
C ILE A 267 -16.68 13.88 -8.46
N GLU A 268 -16.43 13.81 -7.15
CA GLU A 268 -17.48 13.91 -6.13
C GLU A 268 -18.29 15.20 -6.34
N PRO A 269 -19.55 15.09 -6.82
CA PRO A 269 -20.31 16.26 -7.21
C PRO A 269 -20.48 17.14 -5.99
N ASN A 270 -20.22 18.44 -6.15
CA ASN A 270 -20.32 19.49 -5.14
C ASN A 270 -21.69 19.44 -4.40
N ARG A 271 -21.84 18.53 -3.43
CA ARG A 271 -23.08 18.21 -2.72
C ARG A 271 -23.46 19.34 -1.74
N GLU A 272 -22.55 20.27 -1.47
CA GLU A 272 -22.80 21.43 -0.60
C GLU A 272 -23.82 22.45 -1.15
N MET A 273 -24.23 22.39 -2.43
CA MET A 273 -25.16 23.37 -3.00
C MET A 273 -26.65 22.98 -3.00
N SER A 274 -27.00 21.79 -2.50
CA SER A 274 -28.40 21.33 -2.43
C SER A 274 -28.94 21.31 -1.01
N ASN A 275 -28.78 22.39 -0.24
CA ASN A 275 -29.63 22.64 0.93
C ASN A 275 -30.79 23.57 0.56
N PRO A 276 -31.97 23.04 0.17
CA PRO A 276 -33.13 23.84 -0.20
C PRO A 276 -33.78 24.57 0.98
N ASP A 277 -33.39 24.29 2.24
CA ASP A 277 -34.07 24.81 3.44
C ASP A 277 -33.58 26.19 3.91
N ASN A 278 -32.77 26.88 3.12
CA ASN A 278 -32.34 28.27 3.37
C ASN A 278 -33.10 29.29 2.50
N GLN A 279 -34.41 29.12 2.34
CA GLN A 279 -35.33 30.10 1.71
C GLN A 279 -36.55 30.43 2.59
#